data_AF-D1VSN5-F1
#
_entry.id   AF-D1VSN5-F1
#
_cell.length_a   1.000
_cell.length_b   1.000
_cell.length_c   1.000
_cell.angle_alpha   90.00
_cell.angle_beta   90.00
_cell.angle_gamma   90.00
#
_symmetry.space_group_name_H-M   'P 1'
#
loop_
_entity.id
_entity.type
_entity.pdbx_description
1 polymer ?
#
loop_
_entity_poly.entity_id
_entity_poly.type
_entity_poly.pdbx_seq_one_letter_code
_entity_poly.pdbx_strand_id
1 'polypeptide(L)'
;MIKKLEDFNFNGKTVLVRVDFNVPIKDGKVKGDDRIKKSLPTIKYIKEQGGKIILMSHLGRPKGKYNKDLSLRPVAQRLSEILGEDILFIDEKEVVNKEVKDKVKNLKNAEIALLENLRFRPEEEKNEESFSKDLASLADIYVNDAFGTAHRAHASNVGVSKFLPSAAGFLLEKEIKYLKESLENPKRPFVAILGGAKVSDKINLIKNLLDKIDSIVIVGAMANTFIKSMGKEVGKSLVEDDKLDLARQIIDQASKKGVNLILPEDFIEAREISDDAKGQVVDASSIDKDKMVLDIGPNSLKKIKMVLKDARTIVWNGPAGVFEVDEFSKGTVGIAKILADSDALTIVGGGDSVAAVEKAGVEDKISHISTGGGASLELLEGKVLPAIKALGEANEN
;
A
#
# COMPACT_ATOMS: atom_id res chain seq x y z
N MET A 1 9.61 20.66 -8.06
CA MET A 1 8.41 19.95 -8.61
C MET A 1 8.89 18.59 -9.10
N ILE A 2 8.14 17.50 -8.87
CA ILE A 2 8.55 16.17 -9.35
C ILE A 2 8.35 16.12 -10.87
N LYS A 3 9.42 15.84 -11.63
CA LYS A 3 9.31 15.64 -13.08
C LYS A 3 8.60 14.32 -13.40
N LYS A 4 7.85 14.33 -14.50
CA LYS A 4 7.11 13.18 -15.03
C LYS A 4 7.91 12.47 -16.11
N LEU A 5 7.45 11.29 -16.53
CA LEU A 5 8.07 10.58 -17.65
C LEU A 5 8.06 11.41 -18.93
N GLU A 6 6.99 12.16 -19.16
CA GLU A 6 6.76 13.00 -20.33
C GLU A 6 7.73 14.18 -20.44
N ASP A 7 8.43 14.53 -19.35
CA ASP A 7 9.44 15.59 -19.34
C ASP A 7 10.80 15.14 -19.91
N PHE A 8 10.94 13.86 -20.27
CA PHE A 8 12.21 13.26 -20.72
C PHE A 8 12.13 12.68 -22.13
N ASN A 9 13.25 12.73 -22.84
CA ASN A 9 13.46 11.98 -24.08
C ASN A 9 14.26 10.71 -23.78
N PHE A 10 13.66 9.55 -24.04
CA PHE A 10 14.26 8.25 -23.75
C PHE A 10 14.97 7.62 -24.96
N ASN A 11 14.86 8.17 -26.16
CA ASN A 11 15.39 7.53 -27.37
C ASN A 11 16.91 7.35 -27.28
N GLY A 12 17.36 6.09 -27.31
CA GLY A 12 18.76 5.71 -27.22
C GLY A 12 19.40 5.89 -25.83
N LYS A 13 18.62 6.34 -24.83
CA LYS A 13 19.07 6.52 -23.45
C LYS A 13 18.90 5.23 -22.65
N THR A 14 19.82 4.99 -21.73
CA THR A 14 19.68 3.92 -20.74
C THR A 14 18.92 4.44 -19.52
N VAL A 15 17.86 3.73 -19.14
CA VAL A 15 16.91 4.15 -18.11
C VAL A 15 16.88 3.13 -16.99
N LEU A 16 17.26 3.55 -15.79
CA LEU A 16 17.19 2.74 -14.59
C LEU A 16 15.82 2.93 -13.93
N VAL A 17 15.02 1.88 -13.86
CA VAL A 17 13.63 1.94 -13.37
C VAL A 17 13.51 1.15 -12.07
N ARG A 18 13.24 1.85 -10.96
CA ARG A 18 12.89 1.23 -9.68
C ARG A 18 11.42 0.82 -9.70
N VAL A 19 11.18 -0.49 -9.63
CA VAL A 19 9.83 -1.08 -9.57
C VAL A 19 9.64 -1.84 -8.25
N ASP A 20 8.38 -2.11 -7.89
CA ASP A 20 8.04 -2.97 -6.76
C ASP A 20 7.59 -4.35 -7.25
N PHE A 21 8.53 -5.23 -7.55
CA PHE A 21 8.25 -6.64 -7.87
C PHE A 21 8.38 -7.58 -6.65
N ASN A 22 8.09 -7.08 -5.44
CA ASN A 22 8.04 -7.93 -4.26
C ASN A 22 6.72 -8.72 -4.26
N VAL A 23 6.68 -9.79 -5.05
CA VAL A 23 5.52 -10.67 -5.29
C VAL A 23 5.66 -12.00 -4.53
N PRO A 24 4.55 -12.67 -4.17
CA PRO A 24 4.61 -13.98 -3.55
C PRO A 24 5.16 -15.03 -4.54
N ILE A 25 6.22 -15.71 -4.13
CA ILE A 25 6.80 -16.86 -4.84
C ILE A 25 6.39 -18.14 -4.10
N LYS A 26 5.89 -19.12 -4.85
CA LYS A 26 5.62 -20.48 -4.35
C LYS A 26 6.04 -21.49 -5.41
N ASP A 27 6.79 -22.50 -4.99
CA ASP A 27 7.33 -23.55 -5.87
C ASP A 27 8.14 -22.98 -7.05
N GLY A 28 8.92 -21.91 -6.78
CA GLY A 28 9.73 -21.21 -7.79
C GLY A 28 8.94 -20.42 -8.82
N LYS A 29 7.62 -20.20 -8.63
CA LYS A 29 6.74 -19.46 -9.54
C LYS A 29 6.06 -18.30 -8.84
N VAL A 30 5.78 -17.24 -9.60
CA VAL A 30 4.95 -16.10 -9.15
C VAL A 30 3.50 -16.58 -8.99
N LYS A 31 2.91 -16.39 -7.79
CA LYS A 31 1.50 -16.75 -7.53
C LYS A 31 0.51 -15.62 -7.76
N GLY A 32 0.95 -14.37 -7.62
CA GLY A 32 0.18 -13.16 -7.92
C GLY A 32 1.09 -12.13 -8.57
N ASP A 33 0.71 -11.63 -9.74
CA ASP A 33 1.55 -10.79 -10.61
C ASP A 33 1.06 -9.33 -10.70
N ASP A 34 0.13 -8.92 -9.83
CA ASP A 34 -0.50 -7.59 -9.88
C ASP A 34 0.52 -6.46 -9.78
N ARG A 35 1.55 -6.63 -8.94
CA ARG A 35 2.62 -5.62 -8.83
C ARG A 35 3.46 -5.52 -10.11
N ILE A 36 3.67 -6.64 -10.80
CA ILE A 36 4.36 -6.65 -12.10
C ILE A 36 3.50 -5.91 -13.12
N LYS A 37 2.22 -6.30 -13.23
CA LYS A 37 1.24 -5.68 -14.13
C LYS A 37 1.11 -4.17 -13.95
N LYS A 38 1.11 -3.70 -12.70
CA LYS A 38 0.98 -2.27 -12.36
C LYS A 38 2.16 -1.41 -12.81
N SER A 39 3.34 -1.99 -13.03
CA SER A 39 4.52 -1.26 -13.55
C SER A 39 4.60 -1.27 -15.09
N LEU A 40 3.79 -2.11 -15.77
CA LEU A 40 3.84 -2.24 -17.23
C LEU A 40 3.58 -0.94 -17.99
N PRO A 41 2.67 -0.03 -17.57
CA PRO A 41 2.47 1.23 -18.28
C PRO A 41 3.77 2.04 -18.40
N THR A 42 4.54 2.15 -17.31
CA THR A 42 5.84 2.85 -17.28
C THR A 42 6.85 2.16 -18.19
N ILE A 43 6.95 0.83 -18.10
CA ILE A 43 7.90 0.03 -18.88
C ILE A 43 7.61 0.16 -20.38
N LYS A 44 6.34 0.01 -20.78
CA LYS A 44 5.91 0.11 -22.18
C LYS A 44 6.16 1.51 -22.74
N TYR A 45 5.85 2.55 -21.99
CA TYR A 45 6.08 3.93 -22.43
C TYR A 45 7.56 4.22 -22.70
N ILE A 46 8.46 3.88 -21.78
CA ILE A 46 9.91 4.08 -21.96
C ILE A 46 10.40 3.27 -23.17
N LYS A 47 9.90 2.05 -23.35
CA LYS A 47 10.25 1.17 -24.45
C LYS A 47 9.81 1.72 -25.80
N GLU A 48 8.56 2.17 -25.90
CA GLU A 48 7.98 2.80 -27.10
C GLU A 48 8.74 4.05 -27.53
N GLN A 49 9.32 4.78 -26.57
CA GLN A 49 10.19 5.94 -26.81
C GLN A 49 11.63 5.55 -27.19
N GLY A 50 11.95 4.25 -27.29
CA GLY A 50 13.28 3.75 -27.70
C GLY A 50 14.33 3.71 -26.59
N GLY A 51 13.91 3.77 -25.31
CA GLY A 51 14.81 3.64 -24.16
C GLY A 51 15.33 2.22 -23.95
N LYS A 52 16.53 2.09 -23.40
CA LYS A 52 17.13 0.82 -22.97
C LYS A 52 16.83 0.65 -21.48
N ILE A 53 16.07 -0.36 -21.10
CA ILE A 53 15.46 -0.41 -19.76
C ILE A 53 16.26 -1.33 -18.85
N ILE A 54 16.63 -0.82 -17.68
CA ILE A 54 17.18 -1.61 -16.58
C ILE A 54 16.19 -1.56 -15.43
N LEU A 55 15.47 -2.65 -15.22
CA LEU A 55 14.59 -2.81 -14.08
C LEU A 55 15.40 -3.22 -12.85
N MET A 56 15.06 -2.63 -11.71
CA MET A 56 15.60 -3.04 -10.42
C MET A 56 14.49 -3.15 -9.37
N SER A 57 14.52 -4.25 -8.63
CA SER A 57 13.53 -4.55 -7.61
C SER A 57 14.16 -5.19 -6.37
N HIS A 58 13.36 -5.30 -5.31
CA HIS A 58 13.66 -6.16 -4.17
C HIS A 58 12.67 -7.33 -4.12
N LEU A 59 13.06 -8.41 -3.46
CA LEU A 59 12.17 -9.53 -3.13
C LEU A 59 12.44 -10.01 -1.70
N GLY A 60 11.41 -10.04 -0.87
CA GLY A 60 11.52 -10.44 0.53
C GLY A 60 12.54 -9.63 1.34
N ARG A 61 13.12 -10.28 2.35
CA ARG A 61 14.09 -9.68 3.29
C ARG A 61 15.31 -10.58 3.47
N PRO A 62 16.24 -10.59 2.51
CA PRO A 62 17.43 -11.43 2.54
C PRO A 62 18.52 -10.97 3.53
N LYS A 63 18.34 -9.82 4.20
CA LYS A 63 19.27 -9.26 5.20
C LYS A 63 20.70 -9.03 4.67
N GLY A 64 20.81 -8.49 3.45
CA GLY A 64 22.11 -8.16 2.85
C GLY A 64 22.97 -9.36 2.48
N LYS A 65 22.36 -10.53 2.24
CA LYS A 65 23.06 -11.75 1.82
C LYS A 65 22.32 -12.41 0.67
N TYR A 66 23.06 -13.02 -0.25
CA TYR A 66 22.45 -13.81 -1.32
C TYR A 66 21.56 -14.94 -0.75
N ASN A 67 20.35 -15.05 -1.30
CA ASN A 67 19.45 -16.16 -1.03
C ASN A 67 18.76 -16.59 -2.33
N LYS A 68 19.01 -17.82 -2.77
CA LYS A 68 18.45 -18.38 -4.02
C LYS A 68 16.92 -18.29 -4.09
N ASP A 69 16.23 -18.50 -2.97
CA ASP A 69 14.76 -18.50 -2.90
C ASP A 69 14.17 -17.09 -3.01
N LEU A 70 15.02 -16.06 -2.84
CA LEU A 70 14.67 -14.65 -2.98
C LEU A 70 15.34 -14.02 -4.23
N SER A 71 15.77 -14.84 -5.20
CA SER A 71 16.21 -14.36 -6.52
C SER A 71 15.02 -13.81 -7.32
N LEU A 72 15.27 -12.80 -8.15
CA LEU A 72 14.28 -12.24 -9.08
C LEU A 72 14.13 -13.06 -10.37
N ARG A 73 14.83 -14.20 -10.53
CA ARG A 73 14.71 -15.07 -11.72
C ARG A 73 13.27 -15.48 -12.05
N PRO A 74 12.42 -15.93 -11.08
CA PRO A 74 11.01 -16.22 -11.37
C PRO A 74 10.20 -15.00 -11.84
N VAL A 75 10.58 -13.82 -11.36
CA VAL A 75 9.96 -12.55 -11.75
C VAL A 75 10.33 -12.19 -13.18
N ALA A 76 11.59 -12.37 -13.58
CA ALA A 76 12.05 -12.18 -14.96
C ALA A 76 11.27 -13.07 -15.93
N GLN A 77 11.11 -14.36 -15.58
CA GLN A 77 10.31 -15.30 -16.37
C GLN A 77 8.86 -14.84 -16.50
N ARG A 78 8.22 -14.46 -15.38
CA ARG A 78 6.83 -13.99 -15.43
C ARG A 78 6.67 -12.71 -16.24
N LEU A 79 7.61 -11.77 -16.13
CA LEU A 79 7.60 -10.54 -16.91
C LEU A 79 7.74 -10.83 -18.42
N SER A 80 8.60 -11.78 -18.79
CA SER A 80 8.76 -12.27 -20.17
C SER A 80 7.45 -12.84 -20.72
N GLU A 81 6.77 -13.70 -19.96
CA GLU A 81 5.47 -14.26 -20.33
C GLU A 81 4.40 -13.17 -20.55
N ILE A 82 4.38 -12.14 -19.70
CA ILE A 82 3.39 -11.05 -19.78
C ILE A 82 3.64 -10.13 -20.97
N LEU A 83 4.91 -9.83 -21.26
CA LEU A 83 5.29 -8.94 -22.36
C LEU A 83 5.37 -9.66 -23.72
N GLY A 84 5.49 -10.99 -23.72
CA GLY A 84 5.66 -11.79 -24.94
C GLY A 84 7.04 -11.61 -25.59
N GLU A 85 8.06 -11.31 -24.78
CA GLU A 85 9.44 -11.08 -25.24
C GLU A 85 10.47 -11.52 -24.20
N ASP A 86 11.71 -11.71 -24.63
CA ASP A 86 12.79 -12.10 -23.73
C ASP A 86 13.21 -10.94 -22.82
N ILE A 87 13.38 -11.24 -21.52
CA ILE A 87 13.91 -10.32 -20.53
C ILE A 87 15.33 -10.77 -20.17
N LEU A 88 16.30 -9.87 -20.34
CA LEU A 88 17.68 -10.14 -19.94
C LEU A 88 17.79 -10.11 -18.40
N PHE A 89 17.68 -11.27 -17.77
CA PHE A 89 17.94 -11.39 -16.35
C PHE A 89 19.45 -11.44 -16.07
N ILE A 90 19.95 -10.47 -15.30
CA ILE A 90 21.37 -10.36 -14.93
C ILE A 90 21.53 -10.91 -13.51
N ASP A 91 21.93 -12.17 -13.39
CA ASP A 91 21.94 -12.96 -12.16
C ASP A 91 23.22 -12.79 -11.31
N GLU A 92 23.80 -11.60 -11.35
CA GLU A 92 24.98 -11.25 -10.58
C GLU A 92 24.62 -10.98 -9.11
N LYS A 93 25.22 -11.75 -8.19
CA LYS A 93 24.92 -11.68 -6.75
C LYS A 93 25.30 -10.35 -6.10
N GLU A 94 26.31 -9.68 -6.66
CA GLU A 94 26.73 -8.34 -6.23
C GLU A 94 25.80 -7.24 -6.76
N VAL A 95 24.81 -7.59 -7.59
CA VAL A 95 23.82 -6.72 -8.25
C VAL A 95 24.42 -5.72 -9.24
N VAL A 96 25.57 -5.14 -8.93
CA VAL A 96 26.37 -4.29 -9.82
C VAL A 96 27.83 -4.69 -9.68
N ASN A 97 28.40 -5.17 -10.79
CA ASN A 97 29.83 -5.44 -10.95
C ASN A 97 30.23 -5.14 -12.40
N LYS A 98 31.47 -5.48 -12.78
CA LYS A 98 31.96 -5.26 -14.15
C LYS A 98 31.10 -5.99 -15.20
N GLU A 99 30.70 -7.24 -14.93
CA GLU A 99 29.88 -8.03 -15.84
C GLU A 99 28.49 -7.43 -16.05
N VAL A 100 27.87 -6.90 -14.99
CA VAL A 100 26.60 -6.14 -15.11
C VAL A 100 26.78 -4.92 -16.01
N LYS A 101 27.85 -4.14 -15.80
CA LYS A 101 28.13 -2.93 -16.60
C LYS A 101 28.33 -3.29 -18.08
N ASP A 102 29.06 -4.36 -18.37
CA ASP A 102 29.30 -4.83 -19.73
C ASP A 102 28.01 -5.34 -20.41
N LYS A 103 27.16 -6.10 -19.70
CA LYS A 103 25.85 -6.55 -20.19
C LYS A 103 24.92 -5.36 -20.48
N VAL A 104 24.84 -4.40 -19.56
CA VAL A 104 24.02 -3.19 -19.69
C VAL A 104 24.47 -2.33 -20.88
N LYS A 105 25.78 -2.15 -21.07
CA LYS A 105 26.33 -1.36 -22.18
C LYS A 105 25.93 -1.91 -23.56
N ASN A 106 25.74 -3.22 -23.65
CA ASN A 106 25.38 -3.92 -24.87
C ASN A 106 23.86 -3.97 -25.13
N LEU A 107 23.03 -3.42 -24.23
CA LEU A 107 21.59 -3.33 -24.47
C LEU A 107 21.30 -2.49 -25.72
N LYS A 108 20.43 -3.03 -26.56
CA LYS A 108 19.87 -2.33 -27.72
C LYS A 108 18.65 -1.51 -27.28
N ASN A 109 18.28 -0.55 -28.12
CA ASN A 109 17.09 0.26 -27.87
C ASN A 109 15.87 -0.66 -27.71
N ALA A 110 14.97 -0.30 -26.79
CA ALA A 110 13.79 -1.06 -26.43
C ALA A 110 14.03 -2.44 -25.79
N GLU A 111 15.28 -2.86 -25.54
CA GLU A 111 15.54 -4.07 -24.75
C GLU A 111 15.37 -3.81 -23.24
N ILE A 112 15.00 -4.87 -22.52
CA ILE A 112 14.73 -4.84 -21.08
C ILE A 112 15.67 -5.81 -20.37
N ALA A 113 16.41 -5.29 -19.40
CA ALA A 113 17.14 -6.08 -18.42
C ALA A 113 16.48 -6.01 -17.04
N LEU A 114 16.61 -7.07 -16.24
CA LEU A 114 16.26 -7.08 -14.82
C LEU A 114 17.49 -7.46 -14.00
N LEU A 115 17.88 -6.57 -13.09
CA LEU A 115 18.94 -6.85 -12.11
C LEU A 115 18.47 -7.85 -11.06
N GLU A 116 19.43 -8.51 -10.42
CA GLU A 116 19.17 -9.34 -9.25
C GLU A 116 18.69 -8.49 -8.05
N ASN A 117 18.11 -9.16 -7.05
CA ASN A 117 17.51 -8.57 -5.86
C ASN A 117 18.42 -7.56 -5.15
N LEU A 118 18.01 -6.28 -5.18
CA LEU A 118 18.73 -5.16 -4.58
C LEU A 118 19.13 -5.40 -3.10
N ARG A 119 18.29 -6.13 -2.34
CA ARG A 119 18.55 -6.40 -0.91
C ARG A 119 19.60 -7.48 -0.65
N PHE A 120 20.16 -8.11 -1.68
CA PHE A 120 21.38 -8.92 -1.51
C PHE A 120 22.58 -8.07 -1.14
N ARG A 121 22.55 -6.77 -1.43
CA ARG A 121 23.54 -5.79 -0.99
C ARG A 121 23.13 -5.18 0.37
N PRO A 122 23.92 -5.33 1.45
CA PRO A 122 23.60 -4.71 2.74
C PRO A 122 23.55 -3.17 2.68
N GLU A 123 24.21 -2.58 1.68
CA GLU A 123 24.25 -1.15 1.41
C GLU A 123 22.88 -0.57 1.00
N GLU A 124 22.01 -1.39 0.41
CA GLU A 124 20.69 -0.98 -0.08
C GLU A 124 19.82 -0.39 1.03
N GLU A 125 19.62 -1.13 2.12
CA GLU A 125 18.71 -0.72 3.21
C GLU A 125 19.32 0.38 4.10
N LYS A 126 20.65 0.56 4.02
CA LYS A 126 21.39 1.61 4.73
C LYS A 126 21.51 2.90 3.93
N ASN A 127 21.05 2.91 2.67
CA ASN A 127 21.21 4.04 1.76
C ASN A 127 22.67 4.47 1.61
N GLU A 128 23.60 3.51 1.50
CA GLU A 128 25.02 3.84 1.36
C GLU A 128 25.29 4.46 -0.03
N GLU A 129 26.07 5.53 -0.02
CA GLU A 129 26.35 6.33 -1.22
C GLU A 129 27.12 5.54 -2.28
N SER A 130 28.00 4.61 -1.87
CA SER A 130 28.76 3.72 -2.75
C SER A 130 27.84 2.94 -3.68
N PHE A 131 26.84 2.25 -3.12
CA PHE A 131 25.90 1.46 -3.92
C PHE A 131 24.97 2.34 -4.74
N SER A 132 24.63 3.53 -4.24
CA SER A 132 23.84 4.52 -5.01
C SER A 132 24.59 4.98 -6.27
N LYS A 133 25.90 5.23 -6.18
CA LYS A 133 26.77 5.56 -7.32
C LYS A 133 26.95 4.38 -8.26
N ASP A 134 27.08 3.16 -7.73
CA ASP A 134 27.17 1.95 -8.55
C ASP A 134 25.93 1.79 -9.42
N LEU A 135 24.73 1.91 -8.84
CA LEU A 135 23.46 1.88 -9.56
C LEU A 135 23.37 3.01 -10.58
N ALA A 136 23.70 4.24 -10.18
CA ALA A 136 23.66 5.40 -11.07
C ALA A 136 24.60 5.25 -12.27
N SER A 137 25.74 4.58 -12.11
CA SER A 137 26.70 4.36 -13.19
C SER A 137 26.19 3.49 -14.35
N LEU A 138 25.01 2.87 -14.20
CA LEU A 138 24.40 2.01 -15.21
C LEU A 138 23.53 2.77 -16.22
N ALA A 139 23.13 4.01 -15.95
CA ALA A 139 22.07 4.66 -16.71
C ALA A 139 22.29 6.17 -16.90
N ASP A 140 21.52 6.75 -17.81
CA ASP A 140 21.46 8.19 -18.06
C ASP A 140 20.33 8.86 -17.27
N ILE A 141 19.23 8.13 -17.04
CA ILE A 141 18.00 8.63 -16.41
C ILE A 141 17.54 7.63 -15.35
N TYR A 142 17.06 8.14 -14.23
CA TYR A 142 16.41 7.37 -13.18
C TYR A 142 14.89 7.59 -13.19
N VAL A 143 14.13 6.49 -13.12
CA VAL A 143 12.68 6.50 -12.96
C VAL A 143 12.32 5.73 -11.69
N ASN A 144 11.59 6.37 -10.79
CA ASN A 144 11.03 5.69 -9.64
C ASN A 144 9.54 5.41 -9.85
N ASP A 145 9.18 4.13 -9.93
CA ASP A 145 7.80 3.66 -10.09
C ASP A 145 7.36 2.77 -8.91
N ALA A 146 8.12 2.78 -7.80
CA ALA A 146 7.95 1.86 -6.67
C ALA A 146 7.35 2.53 -5.43
N PHE A 147 6.08 2.95 -5.50
CA PHE A 147 5.39 3.63 -4.40
C PHE A 147 5.42 2.85 -3.08
N GLY A 148 5.26 1.52 -3.11
CA GLY A 148 5.33 0.65 -1.91
C GLY A 148 6.64 0.74 -1.13
N THR A 149 7.71 1.21 -1.77
CA THR A 149 9.02 1.41 -1.12
C THR A 149 9.32 2.87 -0.78
N ALA A 150 8.46 3.82 -1.18
CA ALA A 150 8.76 5.24 -1.12
C ALA A 150 8.91 5.81 0.30
N HIS A 151 8.31 5.14 1.30
CA HIS A 151 8.44 5.47 2.73
C HIS A 151 9.82 5.15 3.32
N ARG A 152 10.68 4.44 2.58
CA ARG A 152 12.02 4.07 3.04
C ARG A 152 13.08 4.86 2.29
N ALA A 153 14.11 5.29 3.02
CA ALA A 153 15.30 5.87 2.42
C ALA A 153 16.31 4.76 2.14
N HIS A 154 16.33 4.25 0.90
CA HIS A 154 17.26 3.23 0.43
C HIS A 154 18.12 3.76 -0.72
N ALA A 155 19.21 3.06 -1.03
CA ALA A 155 20.11 3.44 -2.12
C ALA A 155 19.37 3.48 -3.47
N SER A 156 18.57 2.46 -3.77
CA SER A 156 17.83 2.33 -5.04
C SER A 156 16.64 3.27 -5.25
N ASN A 157 16.24 4.05 -4.24
CA ASN A 157 15.07 4.93 -4.34
C ASN A 157 15.28 6.37 -3.88
N VAL A 158 16.25 6.62 -2.99
CA VAL A 158 16.63 7.94 -2.49
C VAL A 158 18.07 8.26 -2.87
N GLY A 159 19.00 7.35 -2.63
CA GLY A 159 20.42 7.62 -2.87
C GLY A 159 20.73 7.85 -4.35
N VAL A 160 20.20 6.98 -5.22
CA VAL A 160 20.45 7.01 -6.68
C VAL A 160 19.94 8.29 -7.35
N SER A 161 18.84 8.88 -6.87
CA SER A 161 18.24 10.08 -7.48
C SER A 161 19.13 11.31 -7.33
N LYS A 162 20.14 11.29 -6.44
CA LYS A 162 21.12 12.37 -6.30
C LYS A 162 22.12 12.43 -7.45
N PHE A 163 22.25 11.35 -8.22
CA PHE A 163 23.29 11.18 -9.24
C PHE A 163 22.74 11.15 -10.66
N LEU A 164 21.41 11.03 -10.82
CA LEU A 164 20.76 10.95 -12.12
C LEU A 164 19.56 11.92 -12.19
N PRO A 165 19.31 12.53 -13.36
CA PRO A 165 18.03 13.14 -13.65
C PRO A 165 16.90 12.15 -13.38
N SER A 166 15.89 12.60 -12.62
CA SER A 166 14.94 11.70 -11.98
C SER A 166 13.49 12.04 -12.32
N ALA A 167 12.70 11.02 -12.68
CA ALA A 167 11.26 11.11 -12.94
C ALA A 167 10.45 10.18 -12.03
N ALA A 168 9.19 10.54 -11.77
CA ALA A 168 8.20 9.59 -11.27
C ALA A 168 7.64 8.77 -12.45
N GLY A 169 7.54 7.45 -12.27
CA GLY A 169 6.78 6.59 -13.18
C GLY A 169 5.26 6.75 -12.99
N PHE A 170 4.47 6.15 -13.88
CA PHE A 170 3.01 6.31 -13.88
C PHE A 170 2.33 5.72 -12.65
N LEU A 171 2.82 4.60 -12.11
CA LEU A 171 2.27 4.02 -10.88
C LEU A 171 2.52 4.96 -9.70
N LEU A 172 3.77 5.46 -9.57
CA LEU A 172 4.12 6.38 -8.50
C LEU A 172 3.32 7.70 -8.62
N GLU A 173 3.22 8.28 -9.81
CA GLU A 173 2.44 9.49 -10.05
C GLU A 173 0.97 9.29 -9.70
N LYS A 174 0.37 8.17 -10.13
CA LYS A 174 -1.02 7.83 -9.82
C LYS A 174 -1.23 7.75 -8.31
N GLU A 175 -0.38 7.03 -7.59
CA GLU A 175 -0.49 6.89 -6.12
C GLU A 175 -0.40 8.25 -5.42
N ILE A 176 0.57 9.10 -5.82
CA ILE A 176 0.71 10.46 -5.29
C ILE A 176 -0.54 11.27 -5.56
N LYS A 177 -1.04 11.25 -6.81
CA LYS A 177 -2.21 12.00 -7.22
C LYS A 177 -3.42 11.66 -6.35
N TYR A 178 -3.81 10.38 -6.31
CA TYR A 178 -5.02 9.98 -5.56
C TYR A 178 -4.91 10.26 -4.05
N LEU A 179 -3.76 9.93 -3.44
CA LEU A 179 -3.58 10.08 -1.99
C LEU A 179 -3.38 11.54 -1.56
N LYS A 180 -2.68 12.35 -2.36
CA LYS A 180 -2.47 13.77 -2.05
C LYS A 180 -3.72 14.59 -2.31
N GLU A 181 -4.38 14.40 -3.47
CA GLU A 181 -5.63 15.12 -3.78
C GLU A 181 -6.73 14.83 -2.75
N SER A 182 -6.86 13.57 -2.31
CA SER A 182 -7.84 13.19 -1.28
C SER A 182 -7.55 13.76 0.12
N LEU A 183 -6.31 14.14 0.42
CA LEU A 183 -5.96 14.75 1.70
C LEU A 183 -5.95 16.27 1.67
N GLU A 184 -5.51 16.88 0.56
CA GLU A 184 -5.32 18.32 0.47
C GLU A 184 -6.60 19.05 0.03
N ASN A 185 -7.33 18.50 -0.95
CA ASN A 185 -8.56 19.09 -1.48
C ASN A 185 -9.62 18.00 -1.75
N PRO A 186 -10.08 17.26 -0.72
CA PRO A 186 -11.11 16.24 -0.91
C PRO A 186 -12.43 16.86 -1.36
N LYS A 187 -13.15 16.14 -2.23
CA LYS A 187 -14.57 16.42 -2.46
C LYS A 187 -15.36 15.99 -1.22
N ARG A 188 -16.18 16.89 -0.69
CA ARG A 188 -16.97 16.68 0.54
C ARG A 188 -18.40 16.23 0.25
N PRO A 189 -19.03 15.41 1.11
CA PRO A 189 -18.50 14.88 2.37
C PRO A 189 -17.35 13.88 2.20
N PHE A 190 -16.29 14.06 2.98
CA PHE A 190 -15.13 13.18 3.06
C PHE A 190 -15.27 12.26 4.27
N VAL A 191 -15.37 10.96 4.02
CA VAL A 191 -15.52 9.93 5.06
C VAL A 191 -14.28 9.05 5.12
N ALA A 192 -13.76 8.81 6.32
CA ALA A 192 -12.72 7.80 6.55
C ALA A 192 -13.31 6.58 7.26
N ILE A 193 -12.97 5.37 6.81
CA ILE A 193 -13.30 4.09 7.43
C ILE A 193 -11.99 3.47 7.91
N LEU A 194 -11.82 3.34 9.22
CA LEU A 194 -10.62 2.79 9.83
C LEU A 194 -10.95 1.52 10.60
N GLY A 195 -10.20 0.45 10.33
CA GLY A 195 -10.38 -0.84 10.97
C GLY A 195 -9.06 -1.54 11.28
N GLY A 196 -9.16 -2.85 11.47
CA GLY A 196 -8.06 -3.71 11.90
C GLY A 196 -7.97 -3.89 13.42
N ALA A 197 -6.86 -4.45 13.87
CA ALA A 197 -6.74 -5.00 15.21
C ALA A 197 -6.42 -3.96 16.31
N LYS A 198 -5.57 -2.98 16.00
CA LYS A 198 -4.96 -2.08 16.99
C LYS A 198 -5.24 -0.61 16.69
N VAL A 199 -5.65 0.12 17.71
CA VAL A 199 -5.72 1.59 17.71
C VAL A 199 -4.32 2.18 17.59
N SER A 200 -3.32 1.61 18.29
CA SER A 200 -1.95 2.13 18.30
C SER A 200 -1.34 2.32 16.92
N ASP A 201 -1.61 1.39 16.01
CA ASP A 201 -1.15 1.41 14.62
C ASP A 201 -1.82 2.52 13.78
N LYS A 202 -2.92 3.11 14.25
CA LYS A 202 -3.75 4.08 13.52
C LYS A 202 -3.82 5.46 14.17
N ILE A 203 -3.15 5.68 15.31
CA ILE A 203 -3.26 6.94 16.08
C ILE A 203 -2.90 8.15 15.22
N ASN A 204 -1.75 8.09 14.54
CA ASN A 204 -1.28 9.21 13.73
C ASN A 204 -2.20 9.47 12.54
N LEU A 205 -2.73 8.40 11.94
CA LEU A 205 -3.68 8.48 10.84
C LEU A 205 -4.96 9.18 11.30
N ILE A 206 -5.55 8.75 12.43
CA ILE A 206 -6.75 9.37 13.00
C ILE A 206 -6.50 10.85 13.27
N LYS A 207 -5.40 11.19 13.95
CA LYS A 207 -5.07 12.58 14.28
C LYS A 207 -4.96 13.47 13.05
N ASN A 208 -4.27 13.01 12.00
CA ASN A 208 -4.13 13.77 10.75
C ASN A 208 -5.46 13.88 9.98
N LEU A 209 -6.30 12.84 10.02
CA LEU A 209 -7.57 12.83 9.30
C LEU A 209 -8.66 13.65 9.99
N LEU A 210 -8.67 13.75 11.33
CA LEU A 210 -9.66 14.52 12.08
C LEU A 210 -9.72 16.00 11.68
N ASP A 211 -8.64 16.55 11.14
CA ASP A 211 -8.61 17.92 10.61
C ASP A 211 -9.20 18.08 9.20
N LYS A 212 -9.49 16.96 8.53
CA LYS A 212 -9.76 16.91 7.08
C LYS A 212 -11.10 16.29 6.75
N ILE A 213 -11.55 15.31 7.53
CA ILE A 213 -12.76 14.52 7.26
C ILE A 213 -14.02 15.19 7.84
N ASP A 214 -15.17 14.88 7.25
CA ASP A 214 -16.50 15.22 7.78
C ASP A 214 -17.04 14.10 8.68
N SER A 215 -16.64 12.85 8.43
CA SER A 215 -17.05 11.70 9.25
C SER A 215 -15.95 10.65 9.34
N ILE A 216 -15.91 9.94 10.47
CA ILE A 216 -15.02 8.82 10.70
C ILE A 216 -15.80 7.60 11.19
N VAL A 217 -15.64 6.47 10.50
CA VAL A 217 -16.19 5.18 10.89
C VAL A 217 -15.05 4.36 11.47
N ILE A 218 -15.18 3.91 12.73
CA ILE A 218 -14.22 2.99 13.35
C ILE A 218 -14.85 1.60 13.41
N VAL A 219 -14.18 0.61 12.82
CA VAL A 219 -14.60 -0.81 12.77
C VAL A 219 -13.44 -1.72 13.20
N GLY A 220 -13.61 -3.04 13.10
CA GLY A 220 -12.57 -3.99 13.48
C GLY A 220 -12.37 -4.07 15.00
N ALA A 221 -11.38 -4.86 15.43
CA ALA A 221 -11.13 -5.04 16.85
C ALA A 221 -10.72 -3.74 17.56
N MET A 222 -10.14 -2.78 16.83
CA MET A 222 -9.82 -1.47 17.38
C MET A 222 -11.07 -0.71 17.90
N ALA A 223 -12.26 -0.97 17.34
CA ALA A 223 -13.51 -0.37 17.82
C ALA A 223 -13.83 -0.76 19.27
N ASN A 224 -13.41 -1.96 19.71
CA ASN A 224 -13.63 -2.43 21.09
C ASN A 224 -12.96 -1.53 22.12
N THR A 225 -11.77 -0.99 21.81
CA THR A 225 -11.07 -0.02 22.68
C THR A 225 -11.89 1.26 22.85
N PHE A 226 -12.51 1.77 21.77
CA PHE A 226 -13.39 2.93 21.86
C PHE A 226 -14.65 2.63 22.69
N ILE A 227 -15.28 1.49 22.45
CA ILE A 227 -16.49 1.05 23.16
C ILE A 227 -16.22 0.88 24.66
N LYS A 228 -15.13 0.18 25.02
CA LYS A 228 -14.71 0.01 26.41
C LYS A 228 -14.36 1.33 27.08
N SER A 229 -13.76 2.28 26.34
CA SER A 229 -13.43 3.61 26.87
C SER A 229 -14.67 4.41 27.30
N MET A 230 -15.82 4.12 26.67
CA MET A 230 -17.14 4.69 27.00
C MET A 230 -17.84 3.94 28.15
N GLY A 231 -17.18 2.99 28.81
CA GLY A 231 -17.73 2.23 29.94
C GLY A 231 -18.64 1.06 29.54
N LYS A 232 -18.63 0.64 28.27
CA LYS A 232 -19.41 -0.51 27.78
C LYS A 232 -18.61 -1.82 27.90
N GLU A 233 -19.33 -2.92 28.09
CA GLU A 233 -18.76 -4.28 28.12
C GLU A 233 -18.37 -4.74 26.70
N VAL A 234 -17.26 -5.46 26.59
CA VAL A 234 -16.76 -6.04 25.33
C VAL A 234 -16.29 -7.49 25.49
N GLY A 235 -16.52 -8.11 26.66
CA GLY A 235 -16.17 -9.50 26.92
C GLY A 235 -14.68 -9.79 26.75
N LYS A 236 -14.37 -10.88 26.05
CA LYS A 236 -12.99 -11.32 25.73
C LYS A 236 -12.46 -10.71 24.43
N SER A 237 -13.12 -9.68 23.89
CA SER A 237 -12.68 -9.02 22.66
C SER A 237 -11.30 -8.38 22.84
N LEU A 238 -10.54 -8.31 21.74
CA LEU A 238 -9.24 -7.64 21.75
C LEU A 238 -9.41 -6.15 22.04
N VAL A 239 -8.68 -5.65 23.05
CA VAL A 239 -8.67 -4.25 23.49
C VAL A 239 -7.24 -3.84 23.86
N GLU A 240 -6.90 -2.58 23.60
CA GLU A 240 -5.67 -1.96 24.10
C GLU A 240 -6.01 -1.12 25.35
N ASP A 241 -5.93 -1.75 26.53
CA ASP A 241 -6.30 -1.12 27.81
C ASP A 241 -5.45 0.12 28.14
N ASP A 242 -4.18 0.15 27.70
CA ASP A 242 -3.28 1.29 27.85
C ASP A 242 -3.60 2.45 26.88
N LYS A 243 -4.60 2.29 26.01
CA LYS A 243 -5.05 3.29 25.02
C LYS A 243 -6.47 3.78 25.24
N LEU A 244 -7.15 3.40 26.33
CA LEU A 244 -8.51 3.85 26.62
C LEU A 244 -8.62 5.38 26.76
N ASP A 245 -7.68 6.01 27.45
CA ASP A 245 -7.66 7.49 27.59
C ASP A 245 -7.45 8.18 26.25
N LEU A 246 -6.62 7.60 25.39
CA LEU A 246 -6.40 8.11 24.04
C LEU A 246 -7.67 7.98 23.18
N ALA A 247 -8.41 6.86 23.30
CA ALA A 247 -9.67 6.69 22.60
C ALA A 247 -10.70 7.76 23.02
N ARG A 248 -10.79 8.07 24.33
CA ARG A 248 -11.62 9.19 24.84
C ARG A 248 -11.19 10.53 24.25
N GLN A 249 -9.89 10.81 24.24
CA GLN A 249 -9.36 12.04 23.64
C GLN A 249 -9.73 12.16 22.16
N ILE A 250 -9.68 11.07 21.40
CA ILE A 250 -10.08 11.06 19.99
C ILE A 250 -11.58 11.35 19.83
N ILE A 251 -12.44 10.75 20.67
CA ILE A 251 -13.88 11.02 20.69
C ILE A 251 -14.14 12.50 20.98
N ASP A 252 -13.50 13.05 22.00
CA ASP A 252 -13.62 14.46 22.37
C ASP A 252 -13.12 15.39 21.26
N GLN A 253 -12.01 15.04 20.60
CA GLN A 253 -11.47 15.82 19.48
C GLN A 253 -12.41 15.79 18.28
N ALA A 254 -12.97 14.64 17.93
CA ALA A 254 -13.96 14.53 16.86
C ALA A 254 -15.17 15.43 17.14
N SER A 255 -15.72 15.36 18.36
CA SER A 255 -16.82 16.22 18.81
C SER A 255 -16.48 17.71 18.71
N LYS A 256 -15.32 18.13 19.25
CA LYS A 256 -14.86 19.53 19.21
C LYS A 256 -14.66 20.06 17.78
N LYS A 257 -14.29 19.19 16.85
CA LYS A 257 -14.07 19.54 15.42
C LYS A 257 -15.34 19.40 14.58
N GLY A 258 -16.46 18.98 15.16
CA GLY A 258 -17.69 18.71 14.41
C GLY A 258 -17.60 17.50 13.47
N VAL A 259 -16.63 16.61 13.69
CA VAL A 259 -16.50 15.36 12.94
C VAL A 259 -17.49 14.35 13.49
N ASN A 260 -18.34 13.81 12.61
CA ASN A 260 -19.27 12.74 12.98
C ASN A 260 -18.51 11.42 13.17
N LEU A 261 -18.38 10.95 14.42
CA LEU A 261 -17.74 9.67 14.75
C LEU A 261 -18.78 8.56 14.84
N ILE A 262 -18.60 7.52 14.04
CA ILE A 262 -19.49 6.35 13.95
C ILE A 262 -18.76 5.13 14.50
N LEU A 263 -19.34 4.54 15.55
CA LEU A 263 -18.99 3.22 16.07
C LEU A 263 -20.07 2.20 15.68
N PRO A 264 -19.75 0.89 15.64
CA PRO A 264 -20.74 -0.15 15.39
C PRO A 264 -21.74 -0.23 16.54
N GLU A 265 -22.98 -0.59 16.22
CA GLU A 265 -24.12 -0.69 17.14
C GLU A 265 -24.51 -2.15 17.44
N ASP A 266 -24.06 -3.08 16.60
CA ASP A 266 -24.22 -4.52 16.73
C ASP A 266 -22.98 -5.24 16.19
N PHE A 267 -22.80 -6.48 16.63
CA PHE A 267 -21.60 -7.27 16.41
C PHE A 267 -21.95 -8.71 16.10
N ILE A 268 -20.99 -9.41 15.48
CA ILE A 268 -20.96 -10.87 15.44
C ILE A 268 -19.95 -11.32 16.50
N GLU A 269 -20.43 -12.01 17.53
CA GLU A 269 -19.60 -12.58 18.61
C GLU A 269 -19.46 -14.10 18.50
N ALA A 270 -18.33 -14.64 18.94
CA ALA A 270 -18.12 -16.08 19.08
C ALA A 270 -17.18 -16.38 20.27
N ARG A 271 -17.07 -17.65 20.65
CA ARG A 271 -16.15 -18.09 21.73
C ARG A 271 -14.71 -18.28 21.26
N GLU A 272 -14.52 -18.48 19.96
CA GLU A 272 -13.23 -18.79 19.36
C GLU A 272 -13.15 -18.31 17.91
N ILE A 273 -11.93 -18.23 17.39
CA ILE A 273 -11.64 -17.92 15.98
C ILE A 273 -11.26 -19.24 15.32
N SER A 274 -12.21 -19.88 14.66
CA SER A 274 -12.01 -21.12 13.90
C SER A 274 -12.96 -21.15 12.70
N ASP A 275 -12.62 -21.96 11.69
CA ASP A 275 -13.47 -22.10 10.49
C ASP A 275 -14.84 -22.73 10.80
N ASP A 276 -14.92 -23.50 11.89
CA ASP A 276 -16.15 -24.14 12.38
C ASP A 276 -16.95 -23.26 13.36
N ALA A 277 -16.39 -22.12 13.78
CA ALA A 277 -17.04 -21.23 14.73
C ALA A 277 -18.34 -20.65 14.15
N LYS A 278 -19.39 -20.63 14.97
CA LYS A 278 -20.66 -19.98 14.61
C LYS A 278 -20.80 -18.65 15.34
N GLY A 279 -20.88 -17.59 14.56
CA GLY A 279 -21.15 -16.25 15.04
C GLY A 279 -22.60 -16.08 15.49
N GLN A 280 -22.80 -15.25 16.52
CA GLN A 280 -24.11 -14.79 16.94
C GLN A 280 -24.17 -13.26 16.81
N VAL A 281 -25.25 -12.75 16.22
CA VAL A 281 -25.49 -11.30 16.17
C VAL A 281 -26.00 -10.83 17.54
N VAL A 282 -25.35 -9.81 18.08
CA VAL A 282 -25.72 -9.16 19.35
C VAL A 282 -25.63 -7.65 19.25
N ASP A 283 -26.49 -6.94 19.96
CA ASP A 283 -26.36 -5.50 20.13
C ASP A 283 -25.10 -5.15 20.95
N ALA A 284 -24.55 -3.96 20.74
CA ALA A 284 -23.38 -3.45 21.45
C ALA A 284 -23.55 -3.39 22.98
N SER A 285 -24.78 -3.40 23.49
CA SER A 285 -25.10 -3.42 24.92
C SER A 285 -25.21 -4.83 25.51
N SER A 286 -25.16 -5.87 24.67
CA SER A 286 -25.56 -7.23 25.02
C SER A 286 -24.44 -8.25 24.73
N ILE A 287 -23.20 -7.79 24.63
CA ILE A 287 -22.03 -8.65 24.39
C ILE A 287 -21.83 -9.59 25.58
N ASP A 288 -21.68 -10.88 25.29
CA ASP A 288 -21.44 -11.91 26.30
C ASP A 288 -20.01 -11.79 26.85
N LYS A 289 -19.87 -11.79 28.18
CA LYS A 289 -18.58 -11.70 28.88
C LYS A 289 -17.62 -12.82 28.51
N ASP A 290 -18.15 -13.98 28.13
CA ASP A 290 -17.35 -15.15 27.78
C ASP A 290 -16.99 -15.25 26.30
N LYS A 291 -17.48 -14.34 25.46
CA LYS A 291 -17.26 -14.31 24.02
C LYS A 291 -16.46 -13.08 23.58
N MET A 292 -16.06 -13.08 22.33
CA MET A 292 -15.33 -11.99 21.67
C MET A 292 -16.06 -11.54 20.42
N VAL A 293 -16.02 -10.24 20.15
CA VAL A 293 -16.49 -9.59 18.93
C VAL A 293 -15.49 -9.84 17.81
N LEU A 294 -15.95 -10.40 16.70
CA LEU A 294 -15.11 -10.82 15.57
C LEU A 294 -15.48 -10.16 14.24
N ASP A 295 -16.66 -9.54 14.14
CA ASP A 295 -17.08 -8.74 12.98
C ASP A 295 -18.18 -7.75 13.39
N ILE A 296 -18.47 -6.77 12.54
CA ILE A 296 -19.62 -5.87 12.71
C ILE A 296 -20.93 -6.58 12.31
N GLY A 297 -22.01 -6.24 12.99
CA GLY A 297 -23.33 -6.77 12.69
C GLY A 297 -24.03 -6.08 11.50
N PRO A 298 -25.18 -6.63 11.07
CA PRO A 298 -25.95 -6.11 9.94
C PRO A 298 -26.49 -4.69 10.13
N ASN A 299 -26.84 -4.28 11.36
CA ASN A 299 -27.34 -2.93 11.62
C ASN A 299 -26.23 -1.89 11.47
N SER A 300 -25.03 -2.21 11.96
CA SER A 300 -23.82 -1.40 11.79
C SER A 300 -23.47 -1.24 10.33
N LEU A 301 -23.52 -2.32 9.55
CA LEU A 301 -23.27 -2.25 8.11
C LEU A 301 -24.32 -1.37 7.39
N LYS A 302 -25.59 -1.46 7.78
CA LYS A 302 -26.66 -0.60 7.26
C LYS A 302 -26.42 0.87 7.60
N LYS A 303 -26.00 1.18 8.83
CA LYS A 303 -25.65 2.53 9.26
C LYS A 303 -24.47 3.09 8.48
N ILE A 304 -23.42 2.29 8.29
CA ILE A 304 -22.26 2.64 7.46
C ILE A 304 -22.73 2.96 6.03
N LYS A 305 -23.58 2.12 5.43
CA LYS A 305 -24.15 2.39 4.09
C LYS A 305 -24.88 3.73 4.03
N MET A 306 -25.64 4.09 5.06
CA MET A 306 -26.34 5.37 5.11
C MET A 306 -25.38 6.56 5.17
N VAL A 307 -24.33 6.48 5.99
CA VAL A 307 -23.30 7.52 6.09
C VAL A 307 -22.55 7.72 4.77
N LEU A 308 -22.26 6.61 4.07
CA LEU A 308 -21.49 6.66 2.82
C LEU A 308 -22.32 7.07 1.60
N LYS A 309 -23.65 7.06 1.68
CA LYS A 309 -24.56 7.37 0.55
C LYS A 309 -24.30 8.76 -0.04
N ASP A 310 -24.10 9.76 0.82
CA ASP A 310 -23.91 11.15 0.39
C ASP A 310 -22.43 11.54 0.26
N ALA A 311 -21.51 10.64 0.59
CA ALA A 311 -20.09 10.89 0.51
C ALA A 311 -19.67 11.23 -0.93
N ARG A 312 -18.60 12.03 -1.04
CA ARG A 312 -17.95 12.36 -2.31
C ARG A 312 -16.50 11.89 -2.37
N THR A 313 -15.89 11.68 -1.21
CA THR A 313 -14.59 11.02 -1.06
C THR A 313 -14.68 10.04 0.09
N ILE A 314 -14.19 8.81 -0.12
CA ILE A 314 -14.13 7.77 0.91
C ILE A 314 -12.73 7.17 0.92
N VAL A 315 -12.10 7.13 2.09
CA VAL A 315 -10.84 6.41 2.32
C VAL A 315 -11.10 5.25 3.27
N TRP A 316 -10.70 4.04 2.89
CA TRP A 316 -10.82 2.84 3.72
C TRP A 316 -9.46 2.21 4.01
N ASN A 317 -9.20 1.97 5.30
CA ASN A 317 -7.98 1.33 5.78
C ASN A 317 -8.24 0.42 7.00
N GLY A 318 -8.16 -0.89 6.79
CA GLY A 318 -8.33 -1.95 7.79
C GLY A 318 -9.71 -2.63 7.74
N PRO A 319 -9.77 -3.97 7.91
CA PRO A 319 -11.01 -4.73 7.85
C PRO A 319 -11.93 -4.47 9.05
N ALA A 320 -13.20 -4.83 8.92
CA ALA A 320 -14.21 -4.70 9.97
C ALA A 320 -14.29 -5.91 10.92
N GLY A 321 -13.68 -7.03 10.54
CA GLY A 321 -13.67 -8.28 11.29
C GLY A 321 -12.50 -9.19 10.89
N VAL A 322 -12.48 -10.40 11.45
CA VAL A 322 -11.49 -11.45 11.13
C VAL A 322 -11.86 -12.11 9.78
N PHE A 323 -11.70 -11.34 8.71
CA PHE A 323 -12.22 -11.66 7.39
C PHE A 323 -11.60 -12.89 6.72
N GLU A 324 -10.51 -13.42 7.29
CA GLU A 324 -9.91 -14.69 6.94
C GLU A 324 -10.86 -15.86 7.19
N VAL A 325 -11.71 -15.75 8.21
CA VAL A 325 -12.78 -16.71 8.51
C VAL A 325 -14.08 -16.24 7.86
N ASP A 326 -14.70 -17.08 7.04
CA ASP A 326 -15.88 -16.70 6.25
C ASP A 326 -17.04 -16.19 7.11
N GLU A 327 -17.26 -16.80 8.28
CA GLU A 327 -18.32 -16.40 9.21
C GLU A 327 -18.13 -14.96 9.74
N PHE A 328 -16.88 -14.49 9.84
CA PHE A 328 -16.50 -13.17 10.36
C PHE A 328 -16.01 -12.20 9.27
N SER A 329 -16.36 -12.50 8.01
CA SER A 329 -15.98 -11.70 6.84
C SER A 329 -17.11 -10.81 6.31
N LYS A 330 -18.33 -10.99 6.80
CA LYS A 330 -19.56 -10.40 6.23
C LYS A 330 -19.56 -8.88 6.28
N GLY A 331 -19.11 -8.29 7.39
CA GLY A 331 -18.98 -6.85 7.55
C GLY A 331 -17.90 -6.27 6.65
N THR A 332 -16.73 -6.91 6.59
CA THR A 332 -15.60 -6.51 5.75
C THR A 332 -15.95 -6.54 4.25
N VAL A 333 -16.50 -7.66 3.78
CA VAL A 333 -16.98 -7.81 2.39
C VAL A 333 -18.16 -6.86 2.12
N GLY A 334 -19.03 -6.65 3.11
CA GLY A 334 -20.13 -5.70 3.03
C GLY A 334 -19.66 -4.26 2.78
N ILE A 335 -18.63 -3.81 3.50
CA ILE A 335 -18.02 -2.48 3.28
C ILE A 335 -17.46 -2.39 1.87
N ALA A 336 -16.69 -3.40 1.41
CA ALA A 336 -16.15 -3.41 0.05
C ALA A 336 -17.25 -3.27 -1.02
N LYS A 337 -18.36 -3.98 -0.87
CA LYS A 337 -19.52 -3.87 -1.78
C LYS A 337 -20.21 -2.51 -1.71
N ILE A 338 -20.33 -1.91 -0.52
CA ILE A 338 -20.88 -0.55 -0.39
C ILE A 338 -19.99 0.47 -1.12
N LEU A 339 -18.67 0.35 -1.00
CA LEU A 339 -17.74 1.22 -1.72
C LEU A 339 -17.85 1.04 -3.24
N ALA A 340 -17.99 -0.20 -3.71
CA ALA A 340 -18.14 -0.52 -5.12
C ALA A 340 -19.44 0.02 -5.75
N ASP A 341 -20.48 0.21 -4.95
CA ASP A 341 -21.77 0.77 -5.37
C ASP A 341 -21.85 2.31 -5.15
N SER A 342 -20.76 2.95 -4.70
CA SER A 342 -20.72 4.38 -4.41
C SER A 342 -20.29 5.20 -5.63
N ASP A 343 -20.93 6.35 -5.85
CA ASP A 343 -20.50 7.35 -6.83
C ASP A 343 -19.35 8.25 -6.31
N ALA A 344 -18.91 8.03 -5.07
CA ALA A 344 -17.80 8.76 -4.47
C ALA A 344 -16.45 8.33 -5.06
N LEU A 345 -15.45 9.20 -4.92
CA LEU A 345 -14.06 8.78 -5.07
C LEU A 345 -13.72 7.78 -3.95
N THR A 346 -13.50 6.51 -4.29
CA THR A 346 -13.19 5.45 -3.32
C THR A 346 -11.71 5.06 -3.35
N ILE A 347 -11.04 5.24 -2.21
CA ILE A 347 -9.62 4.95 -2.04
C ILE A 347 -9.47 3.86 -0.99
N VAL A 348 -8.87 2.75 -1.37
CA VAL A 348 -8.59 1.63 -0.48
C VAL A 348 -7.09 1.50 -0.30
N GLY A 349 -6.65 1.49 0.95
CA GLY A 349 -5.24 1.36 1.31
C GLY A 349 -5.03 0.35 2.42
N GLY A 350 -3.81 -0.23 2.49
CA GLY A 350 -3.47 -1.28 3.44
C GLY A 350 -3.73 -2.68 2.88
N GLY A 351 -2.79 -3.60 3.08
CA GLY A 351 -2.81 -4.93 2.46
C GLY A 351 -4.11 -5.71 2.74
N ASP A 352 -4.58 -5.68 3.98
CA ASP A 352 -5.78 -6.42 4.38
C ASP A 352 -7.06 -5.86 3.74
N SER A 353 -7.17 -4.54 3.57
CA SER A 353 -8.30 -3.93 2.86
C SER A 353 -8.27 -4.22 1.36
N VAL A 354 -7.08 -4.29 0.76
CA VAL A 354 -6.93 -4.70 -0.64
C VAL A 354 -7.39 -6.16 -0.81
N ALA A 355 -6.93 -7.07 0.05
CA ALA A 355 -7.36 -8.46 0.06
C ALA A 355 -8.88 -8.60 0.30
N ALA A 356 -9.47 -7.73 1.11
CA ALA A 356 -10.92 -7.69 1.33
C ALA A 356 -11.71 -7.28 0.07
N VAL A 357 -11.19 -6.32 -0.71
CA VAL A 357 -11.79 -5.93 -2.00
C VAL A 357 -11.69 -7.08 -3.00
N GLU A 358 -10.54 -7.76 -3.06
CA GLU A 358 -10.34 -8.95 -3.90
C GLU A 358 -11.29 -10.09 -3.51
N LYS A 359 -11.41 -10.39 -2.20
CA LYS A 359 -12.37 -11.37 -1.69
C LYS A 359 -13.82 -11.02 -2.05
N ALA A 360 -14.13 -9.73 -2.14
CA ALA A 360 -15.47 -9.26 -2.52
C ALA A 360 -15.72 -9.31 -4.04
N GLY A 361 -14.68 -9.42 -4.88
CA GLY A 361 -14.78 -9.44 -6.34
C GLY A 361 -15.25 -8.10 -6.93
N VAL A 362 -14.78 -6.99 -6.35
CA VAL A 362 -15.22 -5.63 -6.72
C VAL A 362 -14.06 -4.68 -7.08
N GLU A 363 -12.88 -5.22 -7.38
CA GLU A 363 -11.66 -4.49 -7.67
C GLU A 363 -11.86 -3.43 -8.76
N ASP A 364 -12.52 -3.81 -9.86
CA ASP A 364 -12.76 -2.96 -11.03
C ASP A 364 -13.73 -1.81 -10.76
N LYS A 365 -14.43 -1.83 -9.62
CA LYS A 365 -15.39 -0.79 -9.21
C LYS A 365 -14.80 0.20 -8.20
N ILE A 366 -13.62 -0.08 -7.65
CA ILE A 366 -12.96 0.83 -6.71
C ILE A 366 -12.14 1.86 -7.50
N SER A 367 -12.27 3.15 -7.16
CA SER A 367 -11.60 4.22 -7.91
C SER A 367 -10.07 4.13 -7.83
N HIS A 368 -9.54 3.80 -6.65
CA HIS A 368 -8.11 3.57 -6.45
C HIS A 368 -7.83 2.53 -5.36
N ILE A 369 -7.09 1.49 -5.73
CA ILE A 369 -6.59 0.46 -4.82
C ILE A 369 -5.07 0.64 -4.70
N SER A 370 -4.63 1.19 -3.56
CA SER A 370 -3.22 1.47 -3.33
C SER A 370 -2.42 0.20 -3.09
N THR A 371 -1.29 0.09 -3.78
CA THR A 371 -0.29 -0.95 -3.57
C THR A 371 0.79 -0.56 -2.58
N GLY A 372 0.69 0.65 -2.02
CA GLY A 372 1.69 1.24 -1.16
C GLY A 372 1.88 0.56 0.18
N GLY A 373 0.86 -0.15 0.68
CA GLY A 373 0.86 -0.74 2.02
C GLY A 373 1.20 0.31 3.09
N GLY A 374 2.38 0.17 3.69
CA GLY A 374 2.90 1.16 4.65
C GLY A 374 3.13 2.55 4.04
N ALA A 375 3.52 2.65 2.77
CA ALA A 375 3.73 3.94 2.11
C ALA A 375 2.44 4.76 1.98
N SER A 376 1.33 4.10 1.61
CA SER A 376 0.02 4.75 1.58
C SER A 376 -0.40 5.22 2.97
N LEU A 377 -0.16 4.40 4.00
CA LEU A 377 -0.50 4.75 5.37
C LEU A 377 0.29 5.97 5.84
N GLU A 378 1.62 5.96 5.68
CA GLU A 378 2.47 7.09 6.09
C GLU A 378 2.11 8.39 5.34
N LEU A 379 1.77 8.30 4.04
CA LEU A 379 1.32 9.46 3.30
C LEU A 379 -0.04 9.98 3.81
N LEU A 380 -0.98 9.08 4.12
CA LEU A 380 -2.27 9.41 4.75
C LEU A 380 -2.12 9.95 6.18
N GLU A 381 -1.03 9.61 6.89
CA GLU A 381 -0.63 10.23 8.16
C GLU A 381 -0.06 11.65 7.97
N GLY A 382 0.11 12.11 6.72
CA GLY A 382 0.70 13.42 6.41
C GLY A 382 2.23 13.44 6.42
N LYS A 383 2.89 12.27 6.46
CA LYS A 383 4.34 12.21 6.41
C LYS A 383 4.85 12.48 5.00
N VAL A 384 6.02 13.11 4.93
CA VAL A 384 6.77 13.26 3.70
C VAL A 384 7.53 11.96 3.43
N LEU A 385 7.21 11.27 2.34
CA LEU A 385 7.90 10.03 1.99
C LEU A 385 9.30 10.34 1.43
N PRO A 386 10.38 9.72 1.94
CA PRO A 386 11.76 10.02 1.53
C PRO A 386 12.01 9.97 0.03
N ALA A 387 11.50 8.93 -0.66
CA ALA A 387 11.73 8.79 -2.10
C ALA A 387 10.98 9.85 -2.93
N ILE A 388 9.77 10.23 -2.51
CA ILE A 388 9.00 11.29 -3.17
C ILE A 388 9.71 12.63 -3.01
N LYS A 389 10.21 12.91 -1.80
CA LYS A 389 11.01 14.11 -1.52
C LYS A 389 12.27 14.15 -2.38
N ALA A 390 13.01 13.03 -2.44
CA ALA A 390 14.24 12.93 -3.22
C ALA A 390 14.03 13.18 -4.71
N LEU A 391 12.91 12.74 -5.29
CA LEU A 391 12.54 13.07 -6.68
C LEU A 391 12.26 14.57 -6.89
N GLY A 392 11.71 15.25 -5.87
CA GLY A 392 11.50 16.69 -5.91
C GLY A 392 12.80 17.46 -5.93
N GLU A 393 13.75 17.09 -5.06
CA GLU A 393 15.06 17.74 -4.90
C GLU A 393 16.02 17.44 -6.06
N ALA A 394 15.98 16.23 -6.63
CA ALA A 394 16.81 15.84 -7.78
C ALA A 394 16.58 16.69 -9.03
N ASN A 395 15.48 17.46 -9.06
CA ASN A 395 15.08 18.29 -10.18
C ASN A 395 15.36 19.78 -9.97
N GLU A 396 15.98 20.16 -8.85
CA GLU A 396 16.44 21.52 -8.54
C GLU A 396 17.93 21.75 -8.87
N ASN A 397 18.66 20.66 -9.16
CA ASN A 397 20.03 20.66 -9.67
C ASN A 397 20.03 20.32 -11.17
#